data_AF-A0A9E5JXA7-F1
#
_entry.id   AF-A0A9E5JXA7-F1
#
_cell.length_a   1.000
_cell.length_b   1.000
_cell.length_c   1.000
_cell.angle_alpha   90.00
_cell.angle_beta   90.00
_cell.angle_gamma   90.00
#
_symmetry.space_group_name_H-M   'P 1'
#
loop_
_entity.id
_entity.type
_entity.pdbx_description
1 polymer ?
#
loop_
_entity_poly.entity_id
_entity_poly.type
_entity_poly.pdbx_seq_one_letter_code
_entity_poly.pdbx_strand_id
1 'polypeptide(L)'
;MTNAGPLSGLRVLDMTRVVAGPYAGQILADLGAEVVKIERLGEGDDCRRVGPPWIKDEQGTDTSESTYFQAVNRNKESIAVDFAKPEGAALIQSLAGEADILLENYRTGTLAKYGLGYAALKEINPGLIYCSVTGFGQTGPYANRSGYDYLVQAMAGLMSVTGHRDGEAGDGPMRVGVPIADICAGLYAAIGVLAAVNHRHATGEGQHIDVSLFDSQLAAMLNTFSAWFNGGVALGRTGNDHPSAAPYGVFEVDDGFILIATFNDREFARLSTVLGFPEWATDERFATMGARVANRELLRALVTEALRGKGKAEWVDIMNAGTVSAGSINEMADIAHDPQVQARELIVTQEHPITGTIRSAASPMRFSESPVTYRKPPPVIGEHTEQVLRQWLQYDDSQIHELHDRGAI
;
A
#
# COMPACT_ATOMS: atom_id res chain seq x y z
N MET A 1 -1.08 9.93 30.46
CA MET A 1 -1.30 10.38 29.08
C MET A 1 -1.34 9.13 28.24
N THR A 2 -2.54 8.68 27.84
CA THR A 2 -2.68 7.56 26.92
C THR A 2 -1.86 7.90 25.68
N ASN A 3 -0.99 6.98 25.26
CA ASN A 3 0.00 7.19 24.21
C ASN A 3 -0.71 7.28 22.86
N ALA A 4 -1.32 8.42 22.63
CA ALA A 4 -2.13 8.72 21.48
C ALA A 4 -1.14 9.21 20.41
N GLY A 5 -1.01 8.47 19.29
CA GLY A 5 -0.04 8.73 18.22
C GLY A 5 -0.09 10.16 17.64
N PRO A 6 0.78 10.50 16.67
CA PRO A 6 0.95 11.88 16.19
C PRO A 6 -0.31 12.54 15.59
N LEU A 7 -1.36 11.78 15.24
CA LEU A 7 -2.63 12.29 14.73
C LEU A 7 -3.78 12.24 15.74
N SER A 8 -3.45 12.13 17.02
CA SER A 8 -4.47 12.04 18.07
C SER A 8 -5.26 13.33 18.20
N GLY A 9 -6.56 13.17 18.41
CA GLY A 9 -7.53 14.26 18.41
C GLY A 9 -8.09 14.58 17.02
N LEU A 10 -7.59 13.94 15.95
CA LEU A 10 -8.21 14.05 14.63
C LEU A 10 -9.24 12.95 14.40
N ARG A 11 -10.41 13.35 13.89
CA ARG A 11 -11.50 12.48 13.46
C ARG A 11 -11.51 12.28 11.95
N VAL A 12 -11.56 11.04 11.50
CA VAL A 12 -11.60 10.68 10.08
C VAL A 12 -12.87 9.91 9.77
N LEU A 13 -13.64 10.43 8.83
CA LEU A 13 -14.76 9.72 8.21
C LEU A 13 -14.27 8.99 6.96
N ASP A 14 -14.15 7.68 7.05
CA ASP A 14 -13.64 6.83 5.97
C ASP A 14 -14.81 6.19 5.20
N MET A 15 -15.22 6.83 4.11
CA MET A 15 -16.22 6.29 3.18
C MET A 15 -15.58 5.45 2.06
N THR A 16 -14.33 5.05 2.20
CA THR A 16 -13.61 4.34 1.15
C THR A 16 -13.89 2.84 1.17
N ARG A 17 -13.65 2.20 0.03
CA ARG A 17 -13.81 0.75 -0.17
C ARG A 17 -12.60 0.15 -0.87
N VAL A 18 -12.49 -1.17 -0.91
CA VAL A 18 -11.40 -1.88 -1.62
C VAL A 18 -10.02 -1.67 -0.96
N VAL A 19 -9.01 -1.07 -1.63
CA VAL A 19 -7.62 -0.99 -1.10
C VAL A 19 -7.11 0.43 -0.90
N ALA A 20 -7.02 1.25 -1.94
CA ALA A 20 -6.24 2.50 -1.88
C ALA A 20 -6.70 3.45 -0.76
N GLY A 21 -8.00 3.75 -0.74
CA GLY A 21 -8.61 4.57 0.30
C GLY A 21 -8.54 3.91 1.69
N PRO A 22 -8.94 2.63 1.84
CA PRO A 22 -8.86 1.96 3.14
C PRO A 22 -7.43 1.92 3.70
N TYR A 23 -6.43 1.72 2.84
CA TYR A 23 -5.03 1.71 3.24
C TYR A 23 -4.58 3.09 3.75
N ALA A 24 -4.99 4.18 3.10
CA ALA A 24 -4.77 5.53 3.61
C ALA A 24 -5.43 5.72 5.00
N GLY A 25 -6.69 5.32 5.15
CA GLY A 25 -7.40 5.36 6.42
C GLY A 25 -6.70 4.56 7.53
N GLN A 26 -6.18 3.37 7.22
CA GLN A 26 -5.43 2.55 8.16
C GLN A 26 -4.11 3.22 8.59
N ILE A 27 -3.39 3.87 7.66
CA ILE A 27 -2.17 4.64 7.99
C ILE A 27 -2.51 5.75 9.00
N LEU A 28 -3.58 6.52 8.76
CA LEU A 28 -4.01 7.57 9.68
C LEU A 28 -4.43 7.00 11.05
N ALA A 29 -5.12 5.85 11.05
CA ALA A 29 -5.53 5.15 12.28
C ALA A 29 -4.33 4.63 13.09
N ASP A 30 -3.33 4.03 12.44
CA ASP A 30 -2.08 3.57 13.06
C ASP A 30 -1.31 4.75 13.70
N LEU A 31 -1.39 5.93 13.07
CA LEU A 31 -0.83 7.19 13.56
C LEU A 31 -1.67 7.86 14.66
N GLY A 32 -2.77 7.23 15.10
CA GLY A 32 -3.55 7.66 16.27
C GLY A 32 -4.82 8.44 15.98
N ALA A 33 -5.18 8.66 14.71
CA ALA A 33 -6.47 9.26 14.38
C ALA A 33 -7.64 8.33 14.77
N GLU A 34 -8.77 8.93 15.13
CA GLU A 34 -10.04 8.23 15.32
C GLU A 34 -10.69 8.03 13.96
N VAL A 35 -10.67 6.81 13.43
CA VAL A 35 -11.15 6.52 12.07
C VAL A 35 -12.45 5.71 12.12
N VAL A 36 -13.53 6.32 11.65
CA VAL A 36 -14.85 5.70 11.51
C VAL A 36 -15.07 5.35 10.04
N LYS A 37 -15.11 4.06 9.75
CA LYS A 37 -15.43 3.53 8.42
C LYS A 37 -16.94 3.47 8.22
N ILE A 38 -17.42 4.13 7.18
CA ILE A 38 -18.80 4.02 6.70
C ILE A 38 -18.90 2.82 5.77
N GLU A 39 -19.76 1.88 6.12
CA GLU A 39 -19.98 0.66 5.38
C GLU A 39 -21.42 0.53 4.88
N ARG A 40 -21.61 -0.21 3.78
CA ARG A 40 -22.94 -0.48 3.26
C ARG A 40 -23.71 -1.36 4.23
N LEU A 41 -24.95 -0.99 4.52
CA LEU A 41 -25.84 -1.77 5.38
C LEU A 41 -25.98 -3.22 4.88
N GLY A 42 -25.73 -4.18 5.77
CA GLY A 42 -25.79 -5.63 5.52
C GLY A 42 -24.69 -6.22 4.63
N GLU A 43 -24.03 -5.41 3.80
CA GLU A 43 -23.06 -5.87 2.80
C GLU A 43 -21.60 -5.55 3.14
N GLY A 44 -21.36 -4.42 3.79
CA GLY A 44 -20.02 -3.94 4.10
C GLY A 44 -19.23 -3.40 2.91
N ASP A 45 -17.92 -3.32 3.09
CA ASP A 45 -16.93 -3.14 2.04
C ASP A 45 -16.91 -4.32 1.05
N ASP A 46 -16.71 -4.05 -0.24
CA ASP A 46 -16.63 -5.08 -1.29
C ASP A 46 -15.55 -6.12 -0.99
N CYS A 47 -14.44 -5.72 -0.35
CA CYS A 47 -13.36 -6.63 0.02
C CYS A 47 -13.73 -7.66 1.09
N ARG A 48 -14.82 -7.49 1.84
CA ARG A 48 -15.28 -8.52 2.80
C ARG A 48 -15.67 -9.83 2.11
N ARG A 49 -16.01 -9.77 0.81
CA ARG A 49 -16.45 -10.92 0.00
C ARG A 49 -15.38 -11.40 -0.98
N VAL A 50 -14.18 -10.85 -0.93
CA VAL A 50 -13.07 -11.27 -1.79
C VAL A 50 -12.33 -12.42 -1.13
N GLY A 51 -12.54 -13.63 -1.63
CA GLY A 51 -11.88 -14.86 -1.20
C GLY A 51 -12.16 -15.99 -2.19
N PRO A 52 -11.54 -17.17 -2.05
CA PRO A 52 -10.49 -17.53 -1.07
C PRO A 52 -9.16 -16.79 -1.31
N PRO A 53 -8.22 -16.80 -0.34
CA PRO A 53 -8.30 -17.47 0.96
C PRO A 53 -9.12 -16.69 2.00
N TRP A 54 -9.89 -17.45 2.79
CA TRP A 54 -10.59 -16.96 3.99
C TRP A 54 -9.71 -17.15 5.22
N ILE A 55 -9.89 -16.31 6.24
CA ILE A 55 -9.19 -16.47 7.51
C ILE A 55 -9.81 -17.65 8.27
N LYS A 56 -8.96 -18.49 8.86
CA LYS A 56 -9.39 -19.62 9.69
C LYS A 56 -9.65 -19.18 11.13
N ASP A 57 -10.63 -19.81 11.78
CA ASP A 57 -10.84 -19.71 13.22
C ASP A 57 -9.79 -20.54 13.99
N GLU A 58 -9.87 -20.52 15.34
CA GLU A 58 -8.97 -21.27 16.22
C GLU A 58 -9.06 -22.79 16.03
N GLN A 59 -10.15 -23.29 15.45
CA GLN A 59 -10.35 -24.70 15.14
C GLN A 59 -9.83 -25.07 13.73
N GLY A 60 -9.30 -24.11 12.98
CA GLY A 60 -8.76 -24.32 11.62
C GLY A 60 -9.83 -24.31 10.51
N THR A 61 -11.07 -23.93 10.83
CA THR A 61 -12.19 -23.85 9.89
C THR A 61 -12.23 -22.48 9.23
N ASP A 62 -12.52 -22.43 7.93
CA ASP A 62 -12.63 -21.16 7.21
C ASP A 62 -13.82 -20.34 7.77
N THR A 63 -13.56 -19.07 8.08
CA THR A 63 -14.58 -18.10 8.48
C THR A 63 -15.10 -17.31 7.28
N SER A 64 -16.01 -16.36 7.51
CA SER A 64 -16.41 -15.38 6.50
C SER A 64 -15.42 -14.22 6.32
N GLU A 65 -14.36 -14.14 7.14
CA GLU A 65 -13.44 -13.02 7.10
C GLU A 65 -12.45 -13.13 5.95
N SER A 66 -12.49 -12.14 5.06
CA SER A 66 -11.58 -12.03 3.93
C SER A 66 -10.19 -11.61 4.39
N THR A 67 -9.16 -12.30 3.90
CA THR A 67 -7.76 -11.86 4.04
C THR A 67 -7.50 -10.47 3.46
N TYR A 68 -8.35 -10.02 2.53
CA TYR A 68 -8.20 -8.76 1.82
C TYR A 68 -8.74 -7.57 2.63
N PHE A 69 -9.98 -7.66 3.12
CA PHE A 69 -10.56 -6.62 3.99
C PHE A 69 -9.67 -6.39 5.22
N GLN A 70 -9.20 -7.49 5.79
CA GLN A 70 -8.48 -7.50 7.04
C GLN A 70 -7.06 -6.92 6.94
N ALA A 71 -6.49 -6.81 5.72
CA ALA A 71 -5.16 -6.26 5.50
C ALA A 71 -5.11 -4.71 5.62
N VAL A 72 -6.24 -4.02 5.46
CA VAL A 72 -6.29 -2.55 5.27
C VAL A 72 -7.33 -1.82 6.13
N ASN A 73 -7.85 -2.45 7.19
CA ASN A 73 -8.88 -1.85 8.05
C ASN A 73 -8.64 -1.95 9.56
N ARG A 74 -7.43 -2.32 10.03
CA ARG A 74 -7.15 -2.32 11.47
C ARG A 74 -7.23 -0.90 12.06
N ASN A 75 -7.42 -0.82 13.37
CA ASN A 75 -7.58 0.44 14.12
C ASN A 75 -8.80 1.31 13.76
N LYS A 76 -9.70 0.81 12.91
CA LYS A 76 -10.93 1.51 12.54
C LYS A 76 -12.11 1.03 13.37
N GLU A 77 -13.07 1.92 13.54
CA GLU A 77 -14.44 1.58 13.94
C GLU A 77 -15.31 1.46 12.68
N SER A 78 -16.34 0.62 12.72
CA SER A 78 -17.24 0.40 11.58
C SER A 78 -18.66 0.80 11.96
N ILE A 79 -19.28 1.62 11.12
CA ILE A 79 -20.72 1.89 11.18
C ILE A 79 -21.36 1.54 9.84
N ALA A 80 -22.57 1.00 9.89
CA ALA A 80 -23.32 0.62 8.72
C ALA A 80 -24.37 1.70 8.41
N VAL A 81 -24.33 2.29 7.22
CA VAL A 81 -25.25 3.38 6.82
C VAL A 81 -25.69 3.21 5.38
N ASP A 82 -26.99 3.32 5.12
CA ASP A 82 -27.53 3.43 3.76
C ASP A 82 -27.73 4.91 3.38
N PHE A 83 -26.70 5.51 2.77
CA PHE A 83 -26.77 6.91 2.31
C PHE A 83 -27.66 7.11 1.08
N ALA A 84 -28.23 6.05 0.49
CA ALA A 84 -29.28 6.21 -0.51
C ALA A 84 -30.62 6.65 0.11
N LYS A 85 -30.79 6.45 1.43
CA LYS A 85 -31.89 7.04 2.21
C LYS A 85 -31.56 8.50 2.55
N PRO A 86 -32.55 9.42 2.49
CA PRO A 86 -32.35 10.80 2.93
C PRO A 86 -31.80 10.90 4.35
N GLU A 87 -32.28 10.06 5.27
CA GLU A 87 -31.86 10.01 6.67
C GLU A 87 -30.41 9.52 6.81
N GLY A 88 -29.99 8.55 5.99
CA GLY A 88 -28.60 8.08 5.95
C GLY A 88 -27.65 9.13 5.37
N ALA A 89 -28.05 9.83 4.31
CA ALA A 89 -27.26 10.94 3.76
C ALA A 89 -27.13 12.09 4.78
N ALA A 90 -28.24 12.46 5.43
CA ALA A 90 -28.25 13.47 6.49
C ALA A 90 -27.37 13.06 7.67
N LEU A 91 -27.37 11.78 8.06
CA LEU A 91 -26.50 11.26 9.09
C LEU A 91 -25.02 11.44 8.74
N ILE A 92 -24.61 11.10 7.51
CA ILE A 92 -23.23 11.28 7.07
C ILE A 92 -22.85 12.77 7.00
N GLN A 93 -23.77 13.65 6.62
CA GLN A 93 -23.55 15.10 6.67
C GLN A 93 -23.29 15.58 8.10
N SER A 94 -24.06 15.10 9.08
CA SER A 94 -23.83 15.40 10.50
C SER A 94 -22.46 14.88 10.97
N LEU A 95 -22.09 13.65 10.61
CA LEU A 95 -20.76 13.10 10.93
C LEU A 95 -19.63 13.90 10.28
N ALA A 96 -19.79 14.36 9.05
CA ALA A 96 -18.81 15.21 8.36
C ALA A 96 -18.67 16.61 9.00
N GLY A 97 -19.73 17.10 9.65
CA GLY A 97 -19.69 18.31 10.47
C GLY A 97 -18.76 18.19 11.68
N GLU A 98 -18.62 16.98 12.23
CA GLU A 98 -17.78 16.67 13.39
C GLU A 98 -16.38 16.11 13.01
N ALA A 99 -16.16 15.81 11.73
CA ALA A 99 -14.93 15.21 11.24
C ALA A 99 -13.88 16.26 10.85
N ASP A 100 -12.60 15.90 10.98
CA ASP A 100 -11.50 16.70 10.44
C ASP A 100 -11.21 16.35 8.99
N ILE A 101 -11.32 15.06 8.68
CA ILE A 101 -10.91 14.47 7.41
C ILE A 101 -12.04 13.58 6.91
N LEU A 102 -12.36 13.66 5.62
CA LEU A 102 -13.21 12.69 4.95
C LEU A 102 -12.43 12.04 3.81
N LEU A 103 -12.35 10.71 3.81
CA LEU A 103 -11.79 9.92 2.72
C LEU A 103 -12.90 9.28 1.91
N GLU A 104 -12.82 9.35 0.59
CA GLU A 104 -13.77 8.66 -0.28
C GLU A 104 -13.14 8.20 -1.60
N ASN A 105 -13.69 7.15 -2.20
CA ASN A 105 -13.24 6.62 -3.48
C ASN A 105 -14.40 6.19 -4.38
N TYR A 106 -15.52 6.91 -4.33
CA TYR A 106 -16.62 6.68 -5.24
C TYR A 106 -16.27 7.21 -6.63
N ARG A 107 -17.06 6.78 -7.63
CA ARG A 107 -16.94 7.37 -8.96
C ARG A 107 -17.23 8.87 -8.88
N THR A 108 -16.48 9.65 -9.66
CA THR A 108 -16.62 11.09 -9.78
C THR A 108 -18.08 11.52 -9.88
N GLY A 109 -18.47 12.46 -9.01
CA GLY A 109 -19.84 12.99 -8.95
C GLY A 109 -20.89 12.09 -8.31
N THR A 110 -20.58 10.86 -7.88
CA THR A 110 -21.57 9.98 -7.21
C THR A 110 -22.03 10.57 -5.88
N LEU A 111 -21.11 10.93 -4.98
CA LEU A 111 -21.47 11.47 -3.66
C LEU A 111 -22.14 12.85 -3.74
N ALA A 112 -21.83 13.65 -4.76
CA ALA A 112 -22.47 14.95 -4.98
C ALA A 112 -24.00 14.83 -5.15
N LYS A 113 -24.50 13.72 -5.72
CA LYS A 113 -25.95 13.48 -5.88
C LYS A 113 -26.69 13.30 -4.55
N TYR A 114 -25.96 12.96 -3.49
CA TYR A 114 -26.50 12.76 -2.15
C TYR A 114 -26.17 13.93 -1.22
N GLY A 115 -25.60 15.03 -1.74
CA GLY A 115 -25.14 16.15 -0.93
C GLY A 115 -23.90 15.83 -0.08
N LEU A 116 -23.13 14.81 -0.46
CA LEU A 116 -21.93 14.33 0.24
C LEU A 116 -20.63 14.67 -0.49
N GLY A 117 -20.70 15.45 -1.57
CA GLY A 117 -19.52 15.95 -2.27
C GLY A 117 -18.88 17.13 -1.54
N TYR A 118 -17.58 17.37 -1.79
CA TYR A 118 -16.80 18.41 -1.12
C TYR A 118 -17.47 19.79 -1.08
N ALA A 119 -18.03 20.26 -2.20
CA ALA A 119 -18.66 21.57 -2.26
C ALA A 119 -19.82 21.73 -1.26
N ALA A 120 -20.62 20.67 -1.03
CA ALA A 120 -21.71 20.71 -0.07
C ALA A 120 -21.21 20.58 1.37
N LEU A 121 -20.26 19.68 1.62
CA LEU A 121 -19.73 19.45 2.96
C LEU A 121 -18.84 20.59 3.46
N LYS A 122 -18.17 21.33 2.57
CA LYS A 122 -17.40 22.52 2.93
C LYS A 122 -18.28 23.62 3.55
N GLU A 123 -19.52 23.76 3.08
CA GLU A 123 -20.47 24.73 3.67
C GLU A 123 -20.87 24.35 5.10
N ILE A 124 -20.88 23.05 5.41
CA ILE A 124 -21.14 22.53 6.76
C ILE A 124 -19.88 22.67 7.63
N ASN A 125 -18.72 22.34 7.08
CA ASN A 125 -17.44 22.34 7.77
C ASN A 125 -16.34 22.95 6.87
N PRO A 126 -16.06 24.26 6.98
CA PRO A 126 -15.02 24.92 6.19
C PRO A 126 -13.59 24.42 6.48
N GLY A 127 -13.39 23.77 7.65
CA GLY A 127 -12.14 23.16 8.05
C GLY A 127 -11.95 21.73 7.55
N LEU A 128 -12.91 21.18 6.80
CA LEU A 128 -12.87 19.79 6.34
C LEU A 128 -11.76 19.56 5.32
N ILE A 129 -10.92 18.56 5.58
CA ILE A 129 -9.98 18.02 4.59
C ILE A 129 -10.68 16.87 3.87
N TYR A 130 -11.09 17.10 2.63
CA TYR A 130 -11.78 16.09 1.83
C TYR A 130 -10.79 15.46 0.86
N CYS A 131 -10.62 14.15 0.89
CA CYS A 131 -9.69 13.44 0.02
C CYS A 131 -10.43 12.43 -0.86
N SER A 132 -10.43 12.70 -2.16
CA SER A 132 -10.90 11.77 -3.18
C SER A 132 -9.76 10.89 -3.66
N VAL A 133 -9.95 9.57 -3.65
CA VAL A 133 -9.01 8.58 -4.21
C VAL A 133 -9.69 7.87 -5.37
N THR A 134 -9.41 8.22 -6.61
CA THR A 134 -10.14 7.69 -7.78
C THR A 134 -9.23 6.97 -8.77
N GLY A 135 -9.81 6.31 -9.78
CA GLY A 135 -9.03 5.65 -10.83
C GLY A 135 -8.15 6.59 -11.66
N PHE A 136 -8.72 7.75 -12.04
CA PHE A 136 -8.16 8.64 -13.06
C PHE A 136 -8.29 10.15 -12.73
N GLY A 137 -8.63 10.48 -11.49
CA GLY A 137 -8.81 11.86 -11.02
C GLY A 137 -10.24 12.36 -11.16
N GLN A 138 -10.54 13.49 -10.53
CA GLN A 138 -11.83 14.19 -10.63
C GLN A 138 -11.97 14.99 -11.93
N THR A 139 -10.90 15.09 -12.73
CA THR A 139 -10.85 15.85 -13.98
C THR A 139 -10.25 15.06 -15.14
N GLY A 140 -10.33 15.59 -16.36
CA GLY A 140 -9.78 14.96 -17.56
C GLY A 140 -10.72 13.94 -18.22
N PRO A 141 -10.30 13.37 -19.37
CA PRO A 141 -11.18 12.56 -20.22
C PRO A 141 -11.58 11.22 -19.58
N TYR A 142 -10.84 10.76 -18.58
CA TYR A 142 -11.05 9.46 -17.94
C TYR A 142 -11.71 9.57 -16.55
N ALA A 143 -12.05 10.77 -16.08
CA ALA A 143 -12.60 11.02 -14.74
C ALA A 143 -13.81 10.16 -14.36
N ASN A 144 -14.66 9.82 -15.35
CA ASN A 144 -15.87 9.03 -15.14
C ASN A 144 -15.69 7.52 -15.35
N ARG A 145 -14.46 7.06 -15.64
CA ARG A 145 -14.16 5.63 -15.82
C ARG A 145 -14.00 4.93 -14.47
N SER A 146 -14.34 3.66 -14.41
CA SER A 146 -13.96 2.81 -13.29
C SER A 146 -12.45 2.56 -13.31
N GLY A 147 -11.79 2.72 -12.18
CA GLY A 147 -10.38 2.36 -12.01
C GLY A 147 -10.23 1.14 -11.10
N TYR A 148 -9.31 0.26 -11.47
CA TYR A 148 -8.82 -0.82 -10.62
C TYR A 148 -7.31 -0.91 -10.82
N ASP A 149 -6.62 -1.42 -9.81
CA ASP A 149 -5.16 -1.54 -9.80
C ASP A 149 -4.58 -2.14 -11.09
N TYR A 150 -5.02 -3.35 -11.48
CA TYR A 150 -4.46 -4.04 -12.65
C TYR A 150 -4.72 -3.28 -13.96
N LEU A 151 -5.87 -2.60 -14.08
CA LEU A 151 -6.17 -1.76 -15.22
C LEU A 151 -5.18 -0.58 -15.28
N VAL A 152 -4.89 0.03 -14.13
CA VAL A 152 -3.96 1.15 -14.04
C VAL A 152 -2.52 0.71 -14.28
N GLN A 153 -2.09 -0.45 -13.76
CA GLN A 153 -0.76 -1.00 -14.06
C GLN A 153 -0.53 -1.15 -15.57
N ALA A 154 -1.55 -1.60 -16.31
CA ALA A 154 -1.50 -1.69 -17.76
C ALA A 154 -1.44 -0.30 -18.41
N MET A 155 -2.34 0.60 -18.03
CA MET A 155 -2.51 1.90 -18.69
C MET A 155 -1.37 2.88 -18.40
N ALA A 156 -0.81 2.88 -17.19
CA ALA A 156 0.27 3.77 -16.77
C ALA A 156 1.67 3.23 -17.11
N GLY A 157 1.74 2.08 -17.79
CA GLY A 157 2.98 1.55 -18.37
C GLY A 157 3.80 0.62 -17.48
N LEU A 158 3.37 0.32 -16.25
CA LEU A 158 4.13 -0.57 -15.35
C LEU A 158 4.33 -1.97 -15.95
N MET A 159 3.30 -2.51 -16.61
CA MET A 159 3.39 -3.83 -17.25
C MET A 159 4.34 -3.84 -18.46
N SER A 160 4.70 -2.67 -19.01
CA SER A 160 5.65 -2.60 -20.14
C SER A 160 7.09 -2.92 -19.73
N VAL A 161 7.40 -2.83 -18.44
CA VAL A 161 8.73 -3.09 -17.86
C VAL A 161 8.74 -4.23 -16.85
N THR A 162 7.60 -4.91 -16.67
CA THR A 162 7.44 -6.03 -15.74
C THR A 162 7.15 -7.31 -16.50
N GLY A 163 7.96 -8.36 -16.28
CA GLY A 163 7.80 -9.68 -16.90
C GLY A 163 9.14 -10.30 -17.30
N HIS A 164 9.09 -11.45 -17.97
CA HIS A 164 10.28 -12.06 -18.57
C HIS A 164 10.95 -11.09 -19.56
N ARG A 165 12.26 -11.23 -19.74
CA ARG A 165 13.03 -10.36 -20.64
C ARG A 165 12.44 -10.43 -22.05
N ASP A 166 12.42 -9.29 -22.72
CA ASP A 166 11.95 -9.21 -24.10
C ASP A 166 12.73 -10.16 -25.02
N GLY A 167 12.02 -10.96 -25.80
CA GLY A 167 12.58 -11.96 -26.70
C GLY A 167 12.88 -13.33 -26.06
N GLU A 168 12.68 -13.50 -24.74
CA GLU A 168 12.77 -14.80 -24.09
C GLU A 168 11.43 -15.57 -24.13
N ALA A 169 11.49 -16.89 -23.93
CA ALA A 169 10.28 -17.71 -23.85
C ALA A 169 9.40 -17.28 -22.66
N GLY A 170 8.13 -17.02 -22.93
CA GLY A 170 7.20 -16.53 -21.90
C GLY A 170 7.23 -15.01 -21.70
N ASP A 171 7.87 -14.24 -22.60
CA ASP A 171 7.79 -12.79 -22.58
C ASP A 171 6.38 -12.24 -22.77
N GLY A 172 6.22 -10.96 -22.42
CA GLY A 172 4.97 -10.24 -22.48
C GLY A 172 4.68 -9.44 -21.21
N PRO A 173 3.70 -8.52 -21.26
CA PRO A 173 3.38 -7.67 -20.14
C PRO A 173 2.86 -8.46 -18.94
N MET A 174 3.46 -8.27 -17.77
CA MET A 174 3.02 -8.89 -16.52
C MET A 174 2.67 -7.82 -15.48
N ARG A 175 1.66 -8.11 -14.66
CA ARG A 175 1.36 -7.28 -13.49
C ARG A 175 2.34 -7.58 -12.36
N VAL A 176 2.48 -6.63 -11.45
CA VAL A 176 3.11 -6.88 -10.14
C VAL A 176 2.16 -7.72 -9.26
N GLY A 177 2.74 -8.54 -8.38
CA GLY A 177 2.03 -9.50 -7.53
C GLY A 177 1.08 -8.86 -6.51
N VAL A 178 1.39 -7.65 -6.05
CA VAL A 178 0.61 -6.85 -5.10
C VAL A 178 -0.15 -5.72 -5.81
N PRO A 179 -1.22 -5.16 -5.22
CA PRO A 179 -1.96 -4.04 -5.81
C PRO A 179 -1.17 -2.73 -5.67
N ILE A 180 -0.13 -2.58 -6.48
CA ILE A 180 0.88 -1.52 -6.34
C ILE A 180 0.36 -0.11 -6.66
N ALA A 181 -0.53 0.04 -7.63
CA ALA A 181 -1.16 1.33 -7.93
C ALA A 181 -2.10 1.75 -6.78
N ASP A 182 -2.84 0.81 -6.18
CA ASP A 182 -3.62 1.08 -4.98
C ASP A 182 -2.74 1.49 -3.79
N ILE A 183 -1.63 0.77 -3.56
CA ILE A 183 -0.67 1.08 -2.49
C ILE A 183 -0.08 2.48 -2.69
N CYS A 184 0.40 2.80 -3.89
CA CYS A 184 0.94 4.13 -4.22
C CYS A 184 -0.11 5.22 -3.99
N ALA A 185 -1.34 5.04 -4.48
CA ALA A 185 -2.41 6.01 -4.29
C ALA A 185 -2.78 6.19 -2.81
N GLY A 186 -2.84 5.11 -2.03
CA GLY A 186 -3.08 5.18 -0.58
C GLY A 186 -1.98 5.93 0.17
N LEU A 187 -0.72 5.73 -0.22
CA LEU A 187 0.41 6.48 0.33
C LEU A 187 0.33 7.98 -0.02
N TYR A 188 0.06 8.32 -1.29
CA TYR A 188 -0.10 9.72 -1.70
C TYR A 188 -1.32 10.38 -1.04
N ALA A 189 -2.41 9.65 -0.84
CA ALA A 189 -3.58 10.15 -0.11
C ALA A 189 -3.23 10.46 1.36
N ALA A 190 -2.54 9.54 2.06
CA ALA A 190 -2.08 9.80 3.42
C ALA A 190 -1.12 11.00 3.49
N ILE A 191 -0.15 11.09 2.58
CA ILE A 191 0.79 12.24 2.50
C ILE A 191 0.03 13.55 2.24
N GLY A 192 -0.92 13.55 1.30
CA GLY A 192 -1.75 14.70 0.98
C GLY A 192 -2.57 15.16 2.18
N VAL A 193 -3.17 14.24 2.93
CA VAL A 193 -3.91 14.53 4.15
C VAL A 193 -3.00 15.15 5.20
N LEU A 194 -1.81 14.57 5.45
CA LEU A 194 -0.85 15.14 6.40
C LEU A 194 -0.41 16.56 6.01
N ALA A 195 -0.18 16.81 4.72
CA ALA A 195 0.12 18.14 4.20
C ALA A 195 -1.05 19.12 4.40
N ALA A 196 -2.28 18.65 4.18
CA ALA A 196 -3.49 19.45 4.39
C ALA A 196 -3.77 19.75 5.87
N VAL A 197 -3.46 18.82 6.79
CA VAL A 197 -3.52 19.06 8.23
C VAL A 197 -2.55 20.19 8.60
N ASN A 198 -1.32 20.14 8.10
CA ASN A 198 -0.34 21.20 8.34
C ASN A 198 -0.76 22.54 7.71
N HIS A 199 -1.34 22.51 6.50
CA HIS A 199 -1.92 23.70 5.87
C HIS A 199 -3.00 24.31 6.76
N ARG A 200 -3.97 23.50 7.20
CA ARG A 200 -5.07 23.92 8.07
C ARG A 200 -4.58 24.45 9.42
N HIS A 201 -3.51 23.91 9.98
CA HIS A 201 -2.89 24.47 11.19
C HIS A 201 -2.36 25.91 10.98
N ALA A 202 -1.88 26.22 9.78
CA ALA A 202 -1.35 27.54 9.45
C ALA A 202 -2.43 28.54 9.03
N THR A 203 -3.52 28.07 8.40
CA THR A 203 -4.53 28.94 7.76
C THR A 203 -5.90 28.91 8.44
N GLY A 204 -6.22 27.84 9.16
CA GLY A 204 -7.57 27.53 9.65
C GLY A 204 -8.50 26.91 8.59
N GLU A 205 -8.04 26.73 7.35
CA GLU A 205 -8.86 26.29 6.23
C GLU A 205 -8.60 24.82 5.83
N GLY A 206 -9.68 24.08 5.56
CA GLY A 206 -9.61 22.77 4.92
C GLY A 206 -9.40 22.87 3.41
N GLN A 207 -9.26 21.73 2.72
CA GLN A 207 -9.13 21.69 1.27
C GLN A 207 -9.54 20.35 0.68
N HIS A 208 -9.76 20.33 -0.64
CA HIS A 208 -9.98 19.10 -1.41
C HIS A 208 -8.66 18.59 -1.99
N ILE A 209 -8.38 17.32 -1.73
CA ILE A 209 -7.26 16.58 -2.28
C ILE A 209 -7.82 15.61 -3.33
N ASP A 210 -7.31 15.68 -4.55
CA ASP A 210 -7.62 14.75 -5.64
C ASP A 210 -6.39 13.86 -5.90
N VAL A 211 -6.48 12.58 -5.51
CA VAL A 211 -5.47 11.56 -5.79
C VAL A 211 -6.06 10.55 -6.75
N SER A 212 -5.30 10.21 -7.79
CA SER A 212 -5.67 9.13 -8.69
C SER A 212 -4.66 7.99 -8.69
N LEU A 213 -5.17 6.76 -8.88
CA LEU A 213 -4.32 5.58 -9.09
C LEU A 213 -3.42 5.80 -10.31
N PHE A 214 -3.95 6.34 -11.41
CA PHE A 214 -3.19 6.56 -12.63
C PHE A 214 -2.02 7.53 -12.43
N ASP A 215 -2.25 8.70 -11.80
CA ASP A 215 -1.20 9.68 -11.55
C ASP A 215 -0.16 9.15 -10.58
N SER A 216 -0.62 8.44 -9.54
CA SER A 216 0.24 7.81 -8.54
C SER A 216 1.14 6.75 -9.17
N GLN A 217 0.60 5.90 -10.04
CA GLN A 217 1.36 4.88 -10.76
C GLN A 217 2.34 5.50 -11.75
N LEU A 218 1.93 6.53 -12.48
CA LEU A 218 2.81 7.24 -13.42
C LEU A 218 3.98 7.90 -12.70
N ALA A 219 3.73 8.54 -11.55
CA ALA A 219 4.77 9.10 -10.69
C ALA A 219 5.74 8.02 -10.19
N ALA A 220 5.22 6.84 -9.85
CA ALA A 220 6.01 5.69 -9.42
C ALA A 220 6.85 5.03 -10.53
N MET A 221 6.68 5.42 -11.81
CA MET A 221 7.51 4.90 -12.91
C MET A 221 8.95 5.42 -12.89
N LEU A 222 9.25 6.49 -12.15
CA LEU A 222 10.60 6.98 -11.84
C LEU A 222 11.60 6.95 -13.03
N ASN A 223 12.60 6.08 -12.98
CA ASN A 223 13.65 5.96 -13.99
C ASN A 223 13.12 5.51 -15.35
N THR A 224 12.04 4.72 -15.40
CA THR A 224 11.39 4.34 -16.67
C THR A 224 10.74 5.55 -17.34
N PHE A 225 10.07 6.40 -16.56
CA PHE A 225 9.54 7.67 -17.06
C PHE A 225 10.66 8.55 -17.62
N SER A 226 11.74 8.72 -16.85
CA SER A 226 12.88 9.55 -17.28
C SER A 226 13.61 8.98 -18.50
N ALA A 227 13.77 7.65 -18.60
CA ALA A 227 14.40 7.00 -19.74
C ALA A 227 13.65 7.30 -21.04
N TRP A 228 12.31 7.29 -21.01
CA TRP A 228 11.50 7.63 -22.17
C TRP A 228 11.51 9.12 -22.47
N PHE A 229 11.04 9.95 -21.53
CA PHE A 229 10.79 11.38 -21.79
C PHE A 229 12.06 12.22 -21.91
N ASN A 230 13.14 11.84 -21.24
CA ASN A 230 14.41 12.57 -21.27
C ASN A 230 15.50 11.84 -22.07
N GLY A 231 15.49 10.51 -22.06
CA GLY A 231 16.49 9.69 -22.74
C GLY A 231 16.09 9.22 -24.14
N GLY A 232 14.81 9.26 -24.51
CA GLY A 232 14.32 8.71 -25.78
C GLY A 232 14.42 7.18 -25.88
N VAL A 233 14.57 6.49 -24.75
CA VAL A 233 14.80 5.04 -24.68
C VAL A 233 13.65 4.37 -23.91
N ALA A 234 13.07 3.33 -24.52
CA ALA A 234 12.19 2.40 -23.81
C ALA A 234 13.05 1.30 -23.17
N LEU A 235 12.99 1.14 -21.84
CA LEU A 235 13.83 0.17 -21.12
C LEU A 235 13.43 -1.31 -21.36
N GLY A 236 12.18 -1.57 -21.76
CA GLY A 236 11.66 -2.93 -21.98
C GLY A 236 11.59 -3.78 -20.71
N ARG A 237 11.20 -5.05 -20.85
CA ARG A 237 11.22 -6.02 -19.74
C ARG A 237 12.60 -6.63 -19.62
N THR A 238 13.08 -6.77 -18.38
CA THR A 238 14.45 -7.21 -18.08
C THR A 238 14.49 -8.45 -17.18
N GLY A 239 13.35 -9.11 -16.95
CA GLY A 239 13.26 -10.21 -16.01
C GLY A 239 13.59 -9.72 -14.60
N ASN A 240 14.54 -10.41 -13.96
CA ASN A 240 15.01 -10.06 -12.61
C ASN A 240 16.27 -9.18 -12.59
N ASP A 241 16.75 -8.70 -13.74
CA ASP A 241 17.90 -7.82 -13.79
C ASP A 241 17.50 -6.34 -13.67
N HIS A 242 18.32 -5.54 -13.01
CA HIS A 242 18.18 -4.10 -13.05
C HIS A 242 18.50 -3.58 -14.46
N PRO A 243 17.68 -2.71 -15.07
CA PRO A 243 17.86 -2.31 -16.47
C PRO A 243 19.19 -1.60 -16.73
N SER A 244 19.64 -0.79 -15.76
CA SER A 244 20.81 0.10 -15.91
C SER A 244 22.01 -0.26 -15.03
N ALA A 245 22.00 -1.44 -14.39
CA ALA A 245 23.10 -1.88 -13.54
C ALA A 245 23.44 -3.35 -13.79
N ALA A 246 24.71 -3.71 -13.59
CA ALA A 246 25.20 -5.08 -13.72
C ALA A 246 26.48 -5.28 -12.90
N PRO A 247 26.66 -6.44 -12.23
CA PRO A 247 25.62 -7.41 -11.91
C PRO A 247 24.66 -6.82 -10.86
N TYR A 248 23.39 -6.79 -11.21
CA TYR A 248 22.30 -6.49 -10.29
C TYR A 248 21.11 -7.30 -10.76
N GLY A 249 20.88 -8.43 -10.09
CA GLY A 249 19.80 -9.33 -10.43
C GLY A 249 19.88 -10.65 -9.67
N VAL A 250 19.12 -11.62 -10.17
CA VAL A 250 18.98 -12.95 -9.55
C VAL A 250 19.93 -13.95 -10.21
N PHE A 251 20.64 -14.72 -9.38
CA PHE A 251 21.64 -15.73 -9.78
C PHE A 251 21.30 -17.08 -9.16
N GLU A 252 21.54 -18.14 -9.93
CA GLU A 252 21.37 -19.53 -9.48
C GLU A 252 22.57 -19.96 -8.63
N VAL A 253 22.28 -20.75 -7.59
CA VAL A 253 23.24 -21.42 -6.70
C VAL A 253 22.76 -22.86 -6.46
N ASP A 254 23.58 -23.70 -5.83
CA ASP A 254 23.36 -25.15 -5.78
C ASP A 254 21.99 -25.59 -5.21
N ASP A 255 21.37 -24.78 -4.33
CA ASP A 255 20.09 -25.06 -3.67
C ASP A 255 19.02 -23.96 -3.89
N GLY A 256 19.16 -23.14 -4.95
CA GLY A 256 18.13 -22.18 -5.36
C GLY A 256 18.69 -20.90 -5.97
N PHE A 257 18.21 -19.75 -5.48
CA PHE A 257 18.55 -18.43 -6.04
C PHE A 257 18.95 -17.43 -4.96
N ILE A 258 19.91 -16.57 -5.30
CA ILE A 258 20.27 -15.38 -4.53
C ILE A 258 20.12 -14.13 -5.40
N LEU A 259 19.83 -13.00 -4.78
CA LEU A 259 19.95 -11.69 -5.40
C LEU A 259 21.33 -11.12 -5.07
N ILE A 260 22.03 -10.62 -6.09
CA ILE A 260 23.26 -9.85 -5.94
C ILE A 260 22.98 -8.45 -6.47
N ALA A 261 23.31 -7.42 -5.68
CA ALA A 261 23.14 -6.03 -6.06
C ALA A 261 24.48 -5.27 -6.01
N THR A 262 24.91 -4.78 -7.17
CA THR A 262 25.99 -3.79 -7.29
C THR A 262 25.49 -2.59 -8.10
N PHE A 263 25.75 -1.39 -7.59
CA PHE A 263 25.28 -0.12 -8.15
C PHE A 263 26.41 0.85 -8.46
N ASN A 264 27.66 0.51 -8.15
CA ASN A 264 28.84 1.27 -8.54
C ASN A 264 30.08 0.38 -8.72
N ASP A 265 31.14 0.96 -9.27
CA ASP A 265 32.38 0.23 -9.60
C ASP A 265 33.12 -0.28 -8.37
N ARG A 266 32.99 0.39 -7.21
CA ARG A 266 33.60 -0.05 -5.94
C ARG A 266 32.92 -1.30 -5.39
N GLU A 267 31.60 -1.37 -5.47
CA GLU A 267 30.83 -2.55 -5.10
C GLU A 267 31.14 -3.73 -6.03
N PHE A 268 31.28 -3.47 -7.33
CA PHE A 268 31.71 -4.51 -8.27
C PHE A 268 33.11 -5.04 -7.96
N ALA A 269 34.07 -4.17 -7.62
CA ALA A 269 35.42 -4.62 -7.24
C ALA A 269 35.44 -5.47 -5.97
N ARG A 270 34.53 -5.21 -5.03
CA ARG A 270 34.33 -6.07 -3.84
C ARG A 270 33.75 -7.42 -4.24
N LEU A 271 32.72 -7.43 -5.09
CA LEU A 271 32.12 -8.65 -5.60
C LEU A 271 33.16 -9.51 -6.34
N SER A 272 33.94 -8.92 -7.23
CA SER A 272 34.96 -9.65 -7.98
C SER A 272 36.01 -10.27 -7.04
N THR A 273 36.40 -9.56 -5.99
CA THR A 273 37.29 -10.08 -4.94
C THR A 273 36.65 -11.24 -4.18
N VAL A 274 35.38 -11.11 -3.76
CA VAL A 274 34.64 -12.15 -3.02
C VAL A 274 34.48 -13.42 -3.87
N LEU A 275 34.25 -13.26 -5.17
CA LEU A 275 34.17 -14.37 -6.12
C LEU A 275 35.52 -15.00 -6.47
N GLY A 276 36.64 -14.41 -6.02
CA GLY A 276 38.00 -14.92 -6.28
C GLY A 276 38.62 -14.44 -7.60
N PHE A 277 38.03 -13.44 -8.24
CA PHE A 277 38.46 -12.89 -9.54
C PHE A 277 38.70 -11.37 -9.47
N PRO A 278 39.61 -10.87 -8.60
CA PRO A 278 39.83 -9.43 -8.41
C PRO A 278 40.19 -8.71 -9.72
N GLU A 279 40.80 -9.38 -10.68
CA GLU A 279 41.18 -8.84 -11.99
C GLU A 279 39.99 -8.34 -12.82
N TRP A 280 38.77 -8.84 -12.59
CA TRP A 280 37.58 -8.36 -13.29
C TRP A 280 37.32 -6.86 -13.04
N ALA A 281 37.71 -6.35 -11.87
CA ALA A 281 37.53 -4.93 -11.53
C ALA A 281 38.29 -3.98 -12.46
N THR A 282 39.35 -4.47 -13.11
CA THR A 282 40.20 -3.70 -14.03
C THR A 282 40.07 -4.14 -15.49
N ASP A 283 39.31 -5.19 -15.77
CA ASP A 283 39.04 -5.65 -17.12
C ASP A 283 38.21 -4.59 -17.87
N GLU A 284 38.63 -4.18 -19.06
CA GLU A 284 37.95 -3.15 -19.85
C GLU A 284 36.46 -3.46 -20.12
N ARG A 285 36.10 -4.74 -20.13
CA ARG A 285 34.70 -5.20 -20.28
C ARG A 285 33.84 -4.93 -19.05
N PHE A 286 34.45 -4.79 -17.86
CA PHE A 286 33.73 -4.73 -16.58
C PHE A 286 34.14 -3.57 -15.66
N ALA A 287 35.19 -2.82 -16.00
CA ALA A 287 35.76 -1.78 -15.15
C ALA A 287 34.78 -0.63 -14.81
N THR A 288 33.80 -0.37 -15.68
CA THR A 288 32.78 0.66 -15.48
C THR A 288 31.38 0.09 -15.57
N MET A 289 30.40 0.73 -14.91
CA MET A 289 28.99 0.32 -14.98
C MET A 289 28.48 0.19 -16.42
N GLY A 290 28.79 1.17 -17.27
CA GLY A 290 28.41 1.15 -18.68
C GLY A 290 28.99 -0.06 -19.42
N ALA A 291 30.27 -0.38 -19.18
CA ALA A 291 30.91 -1.56 -19.76
C ALA A 291 30.26 -2.86 -19.25
N ARG A 292 29.93 -2.95 -17.95
CA ARG A 292 29.23 -4.12 -17.38
C ARG A 292 27.84 -4.32 -17.98
N VAL A 293 27.09 -3.24 -18.19
CA VAL A 293 25.77 -3.31 -18.83
C VAL A 293 25.91 -3.74 -20.30
N ALA A 294 26.89 -3.22 -21.03
CA ALA A 294 27.14 -3.61 -22.42
C ALA A 294 27.60 -5.08 -22.56
N ASN A 295 28.27 -5.63 -21.53
CA ASN A 295 28.75 -7.00 -21.48
C ASN A 295 27.94 -7.89 -20.50
N ARG A 296 26.68 -7.55 -20.24
CA ARG A 296 25.86 -8.19 -19.19
C ARG A 296 25.80 -9.70 -19.32
N GLU A 297 25.54 -10.23 -20.51
CA GLU A 297 25.40 -11.68 -20.72
C GLU A 297 26.69 -12.43 -20.39
N LEU A 298 27.84 -11.88 -20.81
CA LEU A 298 29.15 -12.43 -20.48
C LEU A 298 29.41 -12.38 -18.98
N LEU A 299 29.15 -11.22 -18.35
CA LEU A 299 29.37 -11.04 -16.92
C LEU A 299 28.47 -11.97 -16.10
N ARG A 300 27.20 -12.14 -16.51
CA ARG A 300 26.25 -13.04 -15.88
C ARG A 300 26.74 -14.48 -15.93
N ALA A 301 27.21 -14.95 -17.09
CA ALA A 301 27.76 -16.30 -17.21
C ALA A 301 28.98 -16.52 -16.29
N LEU A 302 29.89 -15.55 -16.20
CA LEU A 302 31.07 -15.62 -15.33
C LEU A 302 30.69 -15.65 -13.85
N VAL A 303 29.77 -14.77 -13.43
CA VAL A 303 29.29 -14.74 -12.04
C VAL A 303 28.58 -16.04 -11.70
N THR A 304 27.70 -16.56 -12.57
CA THR A 304 27.02 -17.84 -12.34
C THR A 304 28.01 -19.00 -12.19
N GLU A 305 29.07 -19.06 -13.00
CA GLU A 305 30.10 -20.09 -12.85
C GLU A 305 30.85 -19.96 -11.50
N ALA A 306 31.20 -18.73 -11.11
CA ALA A 306 31.87 -18.44 -9.86
C ALA A 306 31.03 -18.77 -8.61
N LEU A 307 29.69 -18.84 -8.76
CA LEU A 307 28.75 -19.17 -7.69
C LEU A 307 28.53 -20.68 -7.50
N ARG A 308 29.15 -21.54 -8.31
CA ARG A 308 28.98 -23.00 -8.15
C ARG A 308 29.63 -23.54 -6.88
N GLY A 309 29.04 -24.58 -6.31
CA GLY A 309 29.63 -25.35 -5.21
C GLY A 309 29.29 -24.84 -3.81
N LYS A 310 28.36 -23.87 -3.68
CA LYS A 310 27.81 -23.41 -2.40
C LYS A 310 26.32 -23.09 -2.54
N GLY A 311 25.61 -23.21 -1.43
CA GLY A 311 24.18 -22.87 -1.35
C GLY A 311 23.90 -21.40 -1.01
N LYS A 312 22.62 -21.04 -0.98
CA LYS A 312 22.10 -19.68 -0.73
C LYS A 312 22.65 -19.06 0.54
N ALA A 313 22.53 -19.75 1.68
CA ALA A 313 22.92 -19.21 2.98
C ALA A 313 24.42 -18.91 3.04
N GLU A 314 25.25 -19.84 2.56
CA GLU A 314 26.71 -19.67 2.55
C GLU A 314 27.14 -18.50 1.66
N TRP A 315 26.56 -18.36 0.46
CA TRP A 315 26.87 -17.23 -0.41
C TRP A 315 26.41 -15.90 0.16
N VAL A 316 25.21 -15.84 0.75
CA VAL A 316 24.71 -14.62 1.39
C VAL A 316 25.65 -14.19 2.52
N ASP A 317 26.13 -15.12 3.34
CA ASP A 317 27.08 -14.83 4.42
C ASP A 317 28.44 -14.33 3.89
N ILE A 318 29.01 -15.02 2.88
CA ILE A 318 30.29 -14.63 2.26
C ILE A 318 30.18 -13.23 1.64
N MET A 319 29.11 -12.96 0.89
CA MET A 319 28.90 -11.67 0.22
C MET A 319 28.71 -10.53 1.22
N ASN A 320 27.87 -10.71 2.24
CA ASN A 320 27.64 -9.68 3.25
C ASN A 320 28.90 -9.43 4.10
N ALA A 321 29.67 -10.46 4.44
CA ALA A 321 30.98 -10.30 5.09
C ALA A 321 31.98 -9.53 4.19
N GLY A 322 31.90 -9.71 2.88
CA GLY A 322 32.63 -8.94 1.87
C GLY A 322 32.08 -7.54 1.59
N THR A 323 31.03 -7.09 2.30
CA THR A 323 30.32 -5.82 2.08
C THR A 323 29.73 -5.69 0.66
N VAL A 324 29.26 -6.81 0.11
CA VAL A 324 28.50 -6.93 -1.13
C VAL A 324 27.05 -7.21 -0.78
N SER A 325 26.13 -6.39 -1.29
CA SER A 325 24.71 -6.55 -1.02
C SER A 325 24.17 -7.83 -1.68
N ALA A 326 23.86 -8.82 -0.86
CA ALA A 326 23.22 -10.06 -1.31
C ALA A 326 22.15 -10.54 -0.34
N GLY A 327 21.13 -11.21 -0.87
CA GLY A 327 20.03 -11.75 -0.07
C GLY A 327 19.30 -12.89 -0.78
N SER A 328 18.59 -13.70 0.00
CA SER A 328 17.74 -14.77 -0.52
C SER A 328 16.41 -14.24 -1.03
N ILE A 329 15.81 -14.95 -2.00
CA ILE A 329 14.41 -14.74 -2.36
C ILE A 329 13.56 -15.58 -1.40
N ASN A 330 12.85 -14.90 -0.49
CA ASN A 330 12.08 -15.55 0.56
C ASN A 330 10.61 -15.70 0.17
N GLU A 331 10.00 -16.81 0.57
CA GLU A 331 8.55 -16.98 0.56
C GLU A 331 7.95 -16.53 1.90
N MET A 332 6.62 -16.37 1.97
CA MET A 332 5.96 -15.93 3.21
C MET A 332 6.18 -16.89 4.39
N ALA A 333 6.40 -18.18 4.14
CA ALA A 333 6.75 -19.16 5.16
C ALA A 333 8.15 -18.91 5.76
N ASP A 334 9.11 -18.46 4.93
CA ASP A 334 10.46 -18.10 5.37
C ASP A 334 10.42 -16.79 6.18
N ILE A 335 9.64 -15.80 5.70
CA ILE A 335 9.46 -14.49 6.36
C ILE A 335 8.97 -14.63 7.80
N ALA A 336 8.12 -15.62 8.10
CA ALA A 336 7.63 -15.87 9.47
C ALA A 336 8.76 -16.23 10.46
N HIS A 337 9.90 -16.71 9.97
CA HIS A 337 11.05 -17.15 10.76
C HIS A 337 12.28 -16.25 10.56
N ASP A 338 12.14 -15.17 9.79
CA ASP A 338 13.24 -14.28 9.45
C ASP A 338 13.73 -13.50 10.70
N PRO A 339 15.06 -13.50 10.99
CA PRO A 339 15.60 -12.84 12.18
C PRO A 339 15.34 -11.33 12.22
N GLN A 340 15.32 -10.66 11.05
CA GLN A 340 15.07 -9.23 10.96
C GLN A 340 13.59 -8.92 11.20
N VAL A 341 12.68 -9.77 10.71
CA VAL A 341 11.23 -9.68 10.97
C VAL A 341 10.95 -9.79 12.46
N GLN A 342 11.58 -10.74 13.15
CA GLN A 342 11.46 -10.92 14.60
C GLN A 342 12.06 -9.75 15.37
N ALA A 343 13.30 -9.37 15.06
CA ALA A 343 14.00 -8.28 15.76
C ALA A 343 13.32 -6.91 15.61
N ARG A 344 12.56 -6.71 14.52
CA ARG A 344 11.83 -5.46 14.26
C ARG A 344 10.33 -5.55 14.56
N GLU A 345 9.87 -6.67 15.10
CA GLU A 345 8.47 -6.93 15.45
C GLU A 345 7.52 -6.62 14.28
N LEU A 346 7.84 -7.13 13.09
CA LEU A 346 7.13 -6.78 11.85
C LEU A 346 5.81 -7.54 11.65
N ILE A 347 5.49 -8.49 12.54
CA ILE A 347 4.22 -9.22 12.54
C ILE A 347 3.44 -8.80 13.78
N VAL A 348 2.36 -8.04 13.57
CA VAL A 348 1.43 -7.62 14.61
C VAL A 348 0.36 -8.70 14.74
N THR A 349 0.08 -9.12 15.99
CA THR A 349 -1.03 -10.02 16.31
C THR A 349 -2.06 -9.27 17.15
N GLN A 350 -3.34 -9.38 16.79
CA GLN A 350 -4.46 -8.78 17.51
C GLN A 350 -5.55 -9.82 17.74
N GLU A 351 -6.26 -9.72 18.86
CA GLU A 351 -7.46 -10.52 19.10
C GLU A 351 -8.58 -10.03 18.17
N HIS A 352 -9.32 -10.95 17.55
CA HIS A 352 -10.41 -10.64 16.62
C HIS A 352 -11.65 -11.45 16.99
N PRO A 353 -12.85 -10.84 17.04
CA PRO A 353 -14.05 -11.46 17.61
C PRO A 353 -14.51 -12.74 16.88
N ILE A 354 -14.24 -12.86 15.56
CA ILE A 354 -14.64 -14.02 14.75
C ILE A 354 -13.52 -15.06 14.59
N THR A 355 -12.28 -14.62 14.36
CA THR A 355 -11.17 -15.51 13.98
C THR A 355 -10.29 -15.91 15.18
N GLY A 356 -10.60 -15.41 16.38
CA GLY A 356 -9.77 -15.51 17.59
C GLY A 356 -8.57 -14.57 17.53
N THR A 357 -7.67 -14.79 16.57
CA THR A 357 -6.53 -13.91 16.33
C THR A 357 -6.40 -13.52 14.86
N ILE A 358 -5.78 -12.37 14.62
CA ILE A 358 -5.38 -11.94 13.29
C ILE A 358 -3.97 -11.40 13.27
N ARG A 359 -3.25 -11.69 12.18
CA ARG A 359 -1.88 -11.23 11.94
C ARG A 359 -1.83 -10.27 10.77
N SER A 360 -1.07 -9.19 10.91
CA SER A 360 -0.81 -8.24 9.83
C SER A 360 0.62 -7.71 9.89
N ALA A 361 1.10 -7.13 8.79
CA ALA A 361 2.39 -6.46 8.78
C ALA A 361 2.32 -5.18 9.64
N ALA A 362 3.32 -4.99 10.49
CA ALA A 362 3.50 -3.76 11.24
C ALA A 362 3.65 -2.56 10.28
N SER A 363 3.22 -1.37 10.71
CA SER A 363 3.58 -0.14 10.03
C SER A 363 5.11 -0.03 9.92
N PRO A 364 5.66 0.43 8.79
CA PRO A 364 7.11 0.59 8.63
C PRO A 364 7.66 1.80 9.40
N MET A 365 6.79 2.69 9.89
CA MET A 365 7.19 3.90 10.60
C MET A 365 7.59 3.61 12.04
N ARG A 366 8.66 4.26 12.52
CA ARG A 366 9.16 4.19 13.89
C ARG A 366 9.46 5.60 14.36
N PHE A 367 8.58 6.17 15.17
CA PHE A 367 8.77 7.47 15.81
C PHE A 367 9.30 7.26 17.23
N SER A 368 10.28 8.08 17.64
CA SER A 368 10.90 7.97 18.98
C SER A 368 9.95 8.42 20.09
N GLU A 369 9.16 9.47 19.85
CA GLU A 369 8.31 10.10 20.88
C GLU A 369 6.82 9.73 20.77
N SER A 370 6.35 9.36 19.57
CA SER A 370 4.94 9.12 19.28
C SER A 370 4.76 7.84 18.45
N PRO A 371 5.07 6.67 19.01
CA PRO A 371 5.07 5.42 18.27
C PRO A 371 3.67 5.11 17.69
N VAL A 372 3.66 4.41 16.55
CA VAL A 372 2.45 3.81 15.99
C VAL A 372 1.85 2.80 16.97
N THR A 373 0.52 2.69 17.01
CA THR A 373 -0.17 1.79 17.95
C THR A 373 -1.17 0.90 17.23
N TYR A 374 -1.33 -0.34 17.70
CA TYR A 374 -2.24 -1.35 17.13
C TYR A 374 -3.32 -1.69 18.16
N ARG A 375 -4.33 -0.83 18.26
CA ARG A 375 -5.34 -0.79 19.32
C ARG A 375 -6.51 -1.72 19.06
N LYS A 376 -6.96 -1.82 17.81
CA LYS A 376 -8.15 -2.60 17.42
C LYS A 376 -7.88 -3.46 16.20
N PRO A 377 -8.37 -4.71 16.15
CA PRO A 377 -8.37 -5.48 14.90
C PRO A 377 -9.25 -4.77 13.86
N PRO A 378 -9.24 -5.20 12.59
CA PRO A 378 -10.25 -4.74 11.64
C PRO A 378 -11.66 -5.09 12.15
N PRO A 379 -12.63 -4.16 12.08
CA PRO A 379 -13.93 -4.32 12.72
C PRO A 379 -14.86 -5.25 11.95
N VAL A 380 -15.86 -5.82 12.62
CA VAL A 380 -17.02 -6.44 11.94
C VAL A 380 -17.99 -5.36 11.44
N ILE A 381 -18.84 -5.70 10.47
CA ILE A 381 -19.74 -4.72 9.83
C ILE A 381 -20.66 -4.09 10.89
N GLY A 382 -20.64 -2.76 11.01
CA GLY A 382 -21.55 -2.02 11.89
C GLY A 382 -21.33 -2.25 13.39
N GLU A 383 -20.20 -2.86 13.77
CA GLU A 383 -19.86 -3.18 15.17
C GLU A 383 -19.99 -1.99 16.12
N HIS A 384 -19.73 -0.78 15.61
CA HIS A 384 -19.61 0.43 16.39
C HIS A 384 -20.71 1.46 16.07
N THR A 385 -21.75 1.09 15.30
CA THR A 385 -22.79 2.02 14.83
C THR A 385 -23.36 2.87 15.96
N GLU A 386 -24.01 2.27 16.96
CA GLU A 386 -24.61 3.04 18.05
C GLU A 386 -23.57 3.78 18.90
N GLN A 387 -22.41 3.17 19.13
CA GLN A 387 -21.34 3.78 19.93
C GLN A 387 -20.88 5.11 19.33
N VAL A 388 -20.59 5.11 18.02
CA VAL A 388 -20.14 6.30 17.30
C VAL A 388 -21.23 7.36 17.26
N LEU A 389 -22.49 6.99 17.02
CA LEU A 389 -23.61 7.96 17.01
C LEU A 389 -23.76 8.68 18.36
N ARG A 390 -23.58 7.97 19.46
CA ARG A 390 -23.59 8.56 20.81
C ARG A 390 -22.36 9.43 21.08
N GLN A 391 -21.18 9.01 20.63
CA GLN A 391 -19.92 9.68 20.93
C GLN A 391 -19.68 10.93 20.08
N TRP A 392 -19.98 10.85 18.79
CA TRP A 392 -19.74 11.96 17.85
C TRP A 392 -20.92 12.92 17.81
N LEU A 393 -22.16 12.41 17.76
CA LEU A 393 -23.35 13.23 17.54
C LEU A 393 -24.22 13.41 18.79
N GLN A 394 -23.87 12.75 19.90
CA GLN A 394 -24.65 12.79 21.15
C GLN A 394 -26.11 12.34 20.97
N TYR A 395 -26.36 11.44 20.02
CA TYR A 395 -27.72 10.94 19.77
C TYR A 395 -28.23 10.11 20.95
N ASP A 396 -29.48 10.34 21.33
CA ASP A 396 -30.17 9.54 22.32
C ASP A 396 -30.77 8.26 21.72
N ASP A 397 -31.37 7.43 22.58
CA ASP A 397 -32.00 6.17 22.15
C ASP A 397 -33.12 6.42 21.14
N SER A 398 -33.90 7.49 21.29
CA SER A 398 -35.03 7.77 20.39
C SER A 398 -34.54 8.08 18.97
N GLN A 399 -33.47 8.87 18.85
CA GLN A 399 -32.89 9.22 17.55
C GLN A 399 -32.28 8.01 16.86
N ILE A 400 -31.60 7.13 17.62
CA ILE A 400 -31.01 5.89 17.08
C ILE A 400 -32.10 4.90 16.65
N HIS A 401 -33.15 4.72 17.46
CA HIS A 401 -34.29 3.89 17.08
C HIS A 401 -34.97 4.40 15.82
N GLU A 402 -35.15 5.72 15.65
CA GLU A 402 -35.72 6.27 14.42
C GLU A 402 -34.84 5.93 13.20
N LEU A 403 -33.51 6.01 13.29
CA LEU A 403 -32.64 5.64 12.19
C LEU A 403 -32.77 4.15 11.79
N HIS A 404 -32.91 3.25 12.77
CA HIS A 404 -33.19 1.83 12.52
C HIS A 404 -34.56 1.63 11.86
N ASP A 405 -35.61 2.28 12.36
CA ASP A 405 -36.97 2.16 11.81
C ASP A 405 -37.05 2.67 10.36
N ARG A 406 -36.23 3.66 10.00
CA ARG A 406 -36.11 4.19 8.63
C ARG A 406 -35.22 3.31 7.73
N GLY A 407 -34.52 2.34 8.29
CA GLY A 407 -33.54 1.51 7.60
C GLY A 407 -32.33 2.31 7.13
N ALA A 408 -31.98 3.39 7.85
CA ALA A 408 -30.78 4.17 7.58
C ALA A 408 -29.52 3.52 8.16
N ILE A 409 -29.66 2.74 9.25
CA ILE A 409 -28.59 2.03 9.96
C ILE A 409 -28.98 0.61 10.39
#